data_AF-A0A967GXC2-F1
#
_entry.id   AF-A0A967GXC2-F1
#
_cell.length_a   1.000
_cell.length_b   1.000
_cell.length_c   1.000
_cell.angle_alpha   90.00
_cell.angle_beta   90.00
_cell.angle_gamma   90.00
#
_symmetry.space_group_name_H-M   'P 1'
#
loop_
_entity.id
_entity.type
_entity.pdbx_description
1 polymer ?
#
loop_
_entity_poly.entity_id
_entity_poly.type
_entity_poly.pdbx_seq_one_letter_code
_entity_poly.pdbx_strand_id
1 'polypeptide(L)'
;VLIGAAFLIGQSQGLGFLPGAGDMDKLFSQPFAVSLVFVMYAYTGWNAATYIVNEVKEPRKTVPRALLLGTALVMVLYLGLNAAFLYSTPMEEMVGKEEVGLVAARSIFGEEGGRIMGGLICVGLVSALSAMTWAGPRVAQAIGDDYRALRWLAFKSRAGIPVWAVLWQTAVVYLLLFTSTFQAVLVYIELLLLLSALLTVA
;
A
#
# COMPACT_ATOMS: atom_id res chain seq x y z
N VAL A 1 -4.02 -1.35 -17.96
CA VAL A 1 -5.00 -0.50 -18.68
C VAL A 1 -4.66 0.97 -18.53
N LEU A 2 -4.66 1.54 -17.31
CA LEU A 2 -4.28 2.93 -17.05
C LEU A 2 -2.96 3.36 -17.71
N ILE A 3 -1.89 2.59 -17.51
CA ILE A 3 -0.57 2.88 -18.09
C ILE A 3 -0.65 2.94 -19.62
N GLY A 4 -1.19 1.88 -20.25
CA GLY A 4 -1.29 1.81 -21.71
C GLY A 4 -2.18 2.91 -22.29
N ALA A 5 -3.30 3.23 -21.64
CA ALA A 5 -4.20 4.29 -22.09
C ALA A 5 -3.61 5.69 -21.93
N ALA A 6 -2.85 5.95 -20.87
CA ALA A 6 -2.17 7.22 -20.68
C ALA A 6 -1.19 7.53 -21.81
N PHE A 7 -0.40 6.55 -22.25
CA PHE A 7 0.57 6.76 -23.34
C PHE A 7 -0.07 6.75 -24.74
N LEU A 8 -1.23 6.09 -24.92
CA LEU A 8 -1.92 6.03 -26.23
C LEU A 8 -2.89 7.19 -26.46
N ILE A 9 -3.53 7.70 -25.39
CA ILE A 9 -4.64 8.67 -25.47
C ILE A 9 -4.27 9.99 -24.76
N GLY A 10 -3.40 9.94 -23.76
CA GLY A 10 -3.03 11.11 -22.97
C GLY A 10 -2.26 12.17 -23.78
N GLN A 11 -2.50 13.43 -23.46
CA GLN A 11 -1.77 14.55 -24.07
C GLN A 11 -0.48 14.80 -23.29
N SER A 12 0.66 14.75 -23.99
CA SER A 12 1.97 15.00 -23.39
C SER A 12 2.04 16.39 -22.76
N GLN A 13 2.35 16.43 -21.47
CA GLN A 13 2.60 17.68 -20.73
C GLN A 13 4.00 18.27 -20.99
N GLY A 14 4.80 17.71 -21.91
CA GLY A 14 6.15 18.22 -22.22
C GLY A 14 7.18 18.03 -21.10
N LEU A 15 6.88 17.22 -20.08
CA LEU A 15 7.81 16.89 -19.00
C LEU A 15 8.95 16.01 -19.52
N GLY A 16 10.18 16.50 -19.37
CA GLY A 16 11.38 15.70 -19.59
C GLY A 16 11.57 14.72 -18.44
N PHE A 17 11.63 13.42 -18.74
CA PHE A 17 11.95 12.38 -17.75
C PHE A 17 13.45 12.31 -17.41
N LEU A 18 14.28 13.14 -18.05
CA LEU A 18 15.71 13.20 -17.84
C LEU A 18 16.03 14.19 -16.71
N PRO A 19 16.99 13.84 -15.82
CA PRO A 19 17.39 14.73 -14.74
C PRO A 19 17.98 16.03 -15.28
N GLY A 20 17.48 17.16 -14.79
CA GLY A 20 17.97 18.50 -15.09
C GLY A 20 19.05 18.97 -14.11
N ALA A 21 19.65 20.12 -14.41
CA ALA A 21 20.59 20.77 -13.50
C ALA A 21 19.88 21.17 -12.19
N GLY A 22 20.39 20.70 -11.04
CA GLY A 22 19.84 20.98 -9.70
C GLY A 22 18.88 19.91 -9.14
N ASP A 23 18.55 18.86 -9.90
CA ASP A 23 17.72 17.76 -9.37
C ASP A 23 18.42 16.93 -8.29
N MET A 24 19.76 16.90 -8.31
CA MET A 24 20.56 16.21 -7.29
C MET A 24 20.40 16.85 -5.91
N ASP A 25 20.27 18.18 -5.85
CA ASP A 25 20.08 18.90 -4.58
C ASP A 25 18.69 18.62 -4.00
N LYS A 26 17.70 18.33 -4.85
CA LYS A 26 16.35 17.94 -4.41
C LYS A 26 16.36 16.58 -3.70
N LEU A 27 17.27 15.67 -4.03
CA LEU A 27 17.39 14.37 -3.35
C LEU A 27 17.76 14.51 -1.87
N PHE A 28 18.50 15.56 -1.51
CA PHE A 28 18.89 15.84 -0.13
C PHE A 28 17.92 16.79 0.58
N SER A 29 16.80 17.13 -0.05
CA SER A 29 15.80 18.03 0.52
C SER A 29 14.85 17.32 1.50
N GLN A 30 14.36 18.05 2.50
CA GLN A 30 13.36 17.53 3.44
C GLN A 30 12.07 17.02 2.75
N PRO A 31 11.50 17.70 1.74
CA PRO A 31 10.33 17.19 1.03
C PRO A 31 10.56 15.83 0.38
N PHE A 32 11.76 15.60 -0.17
CA PHE A 32 12.12 14.31 -0.75
C PHE A 32 12.13 13.20 0.29
N ALA A 33 12.72 13.44 1.47
CA ALA A 33 12.71 12.49 2.57
C ALA A 33 11.28 12.15 3.03
N VAL A 34 10.40 13.14 3.11
CA VAL A 34 8.98 12.92 3.45
C VAL A 34 8.26 12.13 2.36
N SER A 35 8.52 12.40 1.08
CA SER A 35 7.94 11.61 -0.02
C SER A 35 8.43 10.16 -0.01
N LEU A 36 9.69 9.92 0.35
CA LEU A 36 10.27 8.57 0.39
C LEU A 36 9.56 7.67 1.40
N VAL A 37 9.10 8.24 2.51
CA VAL A 37 8.31 7.54 3.53
C VAL A 37 7.04 6.94 2.89
N PHE A 38 6.21 7.76 2.25
CA PHE A 38 5.02 7.29 1.52
C PHE A 38 5.32 6.25 0.43
N VAL A 39 6.45 6.40 -0.26
CA VAL A 39 6.90 5.40 -1.25
C VAL A 39 7.25 4.07 -0.55
N MET A 40 8.01 4.11 0.54
CA MET A 40 8.33 2.90 1.31
C MET A 40 7.06 2.19 1.78
N TYR A 41 6.06 2.91 2.26
CA TYR A 41 4.76 2.35 2.60
C TYR A 41 4.09 1.65 1.42
N ALA A 42 4.05 2.29 0.24
CA ALA A 42 3.45 1.70 -0.96
C ALA A 42 4.13 0.40 -1.41
N TYR A 43 5.43 0.25 -1.14
CA TYR A 43 6.18 -0.99 -1.40
C TYR A 43 6.18 -1.99 -0.24
N THR A 44 5.47 -1.72 0.86
CA THR A 44 5.28 -2.72 1.93
C THR A 44 4.48 -3.92 1.41
N GLY A 45 4.74 -5.10 1.98
CA GLY A 45 4.09 -6.35 1.58
C GLY A 45 4.99 -7.35 0.85
N TRP A 46 6.21 -6.95 0.47
CA TRP A 46 7.22 -7.89 -0.04
C TRP A 46 7.51 -9.04 0.93
N ASN A 47 7.38 -8.80 2.25
CA ASN A 47 7.54 -9.81 3.29
C ASN A 47 6.47 -10.92 3.29
N ALA A 48 5.33 -10.76 2.60
CA ALA A 48 4.29 -11.78 2.59
C ALA A 48 4.79 -13.13 2.01
N ALA A 49 5.76 -13.09 1.08
CA ALA A 49 6.37 -14.28 0.50
C ALA A 49 7.20 -15.09 1.53
N THR A 50 7.69 -14.48 2.60
CA THR A 50 8.46 -15.18 3.64
C THR A 50 7.55 -15.92 4.61
N TYR A 51 6.32 -15.43 4.83
CA TYR A 51 5.36 -16.05 5.76
C TYR A 51 4.90 -17.44 5.32
N ILE A 52 4.84 -17.69 4.01
CA ILE A 52 4.45 -18.97 3.43
C ILE A 52 5.64 -19.87 3.07
N VAL A 53 6.85 -19.56 3.54
CA VAL A 53 8.07 -20.31 3.20
C VAL A 53 7.95 -21.81 3.51
N ASN A 54 7.19 -22.17 4.55
CA ASN A 54 6.98 -23.55 4.98
C ASN A 54 5.99 -24.33 4.09
N GLU A 55 5.20 -23.64 3.27
CA GLU A 55 4.19 -24.23 2.38
C GLU A 55 4.66 -24.29 0.91
N VAL A 56 5.76 -23.61 0.59
CA VAL A 56 6.29 -23.48 -0.77
C VAL A 56 7.22 -24.66 -1.10
N LYS A 57 7.03 -25.26 -2.28
CA LYS A 57 7.98 -26.26 -2.83
C LYS A 57 9.32 -25.60 -3.14
N GLU A 58 10.41 -26.19 -2.65
CA GLU A 58 11.79 -25.70 -2.79
C GLU A 58 12.00 -24.24 -2.32
N PRO A 59 11.76 -23.93 -1.03
CA PRO A 59 11.75 -22.56 -0.53
C PRO A 59 13.07 -21.81 -0.76
N ARG A 60 14.20 -22.52 -0.70
CA ARG A 60 15.56 -21.99 -0.94
C ARG A 60 15.73 -21.33 -2.32
N LYS A 61 14.97 -21.75 -3.34
CA LYS A 61 15.04 -21.17 -4.69
C LYS A 61 13.82 -20.33 -5.01
N THR A 62 12.64 -20.80 -4.61
CA THR A 62 11.36 -20.18 -4.97
C THR A 62 11.14 -18.87 -4.23
N VAL A 63 11.45 -18.79 -2.93
CA VAL A 63 11.22 -17.56 -2.14
C VAL A 63 12.11 -16.40 -2.61
N PRO A 64 13.44 -16.56 -2.79
CA PRO A 64 14.26 -15.45 -3.30
C PRO A 64 13.84 -14.99 -4.70
N ARG A 65 13.45 -15.92 -5.59
CA ARG A 65 12.96 -15.57 -6.93
C ARG A 65 11.62 -14.85 -6.88
N ALA A 66 10.68 -15.31 -6.04
CA ALA A 66 9.39 -14.67 -5.86
C ALA A 66 9.53 -13.25 -5.31
N LEU A 67 10.45 -13.05 -4.34
CA LEU A 67 10.79 -11.73 -3.81
C LEU A 67 11.36 -10.83 -4.90
N LEU A 68 12.42 -11.27 -5.61
CA LEU A 68 13.07 -10.45 -6.64
C LEU A 68 12.14 -10.13 -7.81
N LEU A 69 11.47 -11.14 -8.38
CA LEU A 69 10.59 -10.96 -9.53
C LEU A 69 9.32 -10.18 -9.16
N GLY A 70 8.75 -10.46 -7.97
CA GLY A 70 7.58 -9.74 -7.46
C GLY A 70 7.89 -8.27 -7.25
N THR A 71 8.97 -7.96 -6.52
CA THR A 71 9.39 -6.57 -6.28
C THR A 71 9.77 -5.86 -7.57
N ALA A 72 10.50 -6.51 -8.48
CA ALA A 72 10.85 -5.92 -9.77
C ALA A 72 9.61 -5.63 -10.64
N LEU A 73 8.63 -6.54 -10.68
CA LEU A 73 7.39 -6.32 -11.40
C LEU A 73 6.60 -5.14 -10.81
N VAL A 74 6.43 -5.10 -9.48
CA VAL A 74 5.76 -3.99 -8.80
C VAL A 74 6.50 -2.68 -9.05
N MET A 75 7.84 -2.69 -9.05
CA MET A 75 8.66 -1.53 -9.37
C MET A 75 8.36 -0.99 -10.77
N VAL A 76 8.37 -1.84 -11.79
CA VAL A 76 8.07 -1.44 -13.17
C VAL A 76 6.64 -0.91 -13.30
N LEU A 77 5.67 -1.57 -12.65
CA LEU A 77 4.26 -1.14 -12.69
C LEU A 77 4.07 0.24 -12.03
N TYR A 78 4.68 0.47 -10.88
CA TYR A 78 4.57 1.73 -10.15
C TYR A 78 5.28 2.87 -10.89
N LEU A 79 6.47 2.63 -11.43
CA LEU A 79 7.16 3.62 -12.27
C LEU A 79 6.35 3.94 -13.53
N GLY A 80 5.81 2.93 -14.21
CA GLY A 80 4.96 3.12 -15.37
C GLY A 80 3.67 3.87 -15.05
N LEU A 81 3.07 3.63 -13.88
CA LEU A 81 1.87 4.34 -13.42
C LEU A 81 2.14 5.80 -13.07
N ASN A 82 3.23 6.08 -12.36
CA ASN A 82 3.64 7.46 -12.05
C ASN A 82 4.01 8.22 -13.33
N ALA A 83 4.72 7.58 -14.27
CA ALA A 83 5.01 8.17 -15.57
C ALA A 83 3.73 8.46 -16.36
N ALA A 84 2.75 7.54 -16.32
CA ALA A 84 1.44 7.73 -16.92
C ALA A 84 0.70 8.95 -16.32
N PHE A 85 0.69 9.11 -15.00
CA PHE A 85 0.06 10.24 -14.32
C PHE A 85 0.69 11.59 -14.72
N LEU A 86 2.03 11.66 -14.68
CA LEU A 86 2.76 12.86 -15.08
C LEU A 86 2.61 13.17 -16.58
N TYR A 87 2.49 12.13 -17.41
CA TYR A 87 2.31 12.31 -18.84
C TYR A 87 0.91 12.80 -19.19
N SER A 88 -0.14 12.29 -18.55
CA SER A 88 -1.52 12.58 -18.92
C SER A 88 -2.11 13.83 -18.26
N THR A 89 -1.66 14.19 -17.05
CA THR A 89 -2.40 15.09 -16.16
C THR A 89 -1.51 16.23 -15.64
N PRO A 90 -1.98 17.48 -15.66
CA PRO A 90 -1.24 18.61 -15.11
C PRO A 90 -0.93 18.43 -13.62
N MET A 91 0.30 18.75 -13.22
CA MET A 91 0.76 18.57 -11.83
C MET A 91 -0.07 19.40 -10.83
N GLU A 92 -0.55 20.57 -11.25
CA GLU A 92 -1.39 21.47 -10.45
C GLU A 92 -2.72 20.81 -10.03
N GLU A 93 -3.26 19.90 -10.86
CA GLU A 93 -4.50 19.18 -10.55
C GLU A 93 -4.26 18.00 -9.59
N MET A 94 -3.02 17.53 -9.47
CA MET A 94 -2.63 16.40 -8.61
C MET A 94 -2.17 16.83 -7.22
N VAL A 95 -1.62 18.04 -7.09
CA VAL A 95 -1.11 18.56 -5.81
C VAL A 95 -2.25 18.65 -4.78
N GLY A 96 -2.02 18.04 -3.60
CA GLY A 96 -2.98 18.04 -2.50
C GLY A 96 -4.20 17.14 -2.71
N LYS A 97 -4.21 16.30 -3.76
CA LYS A 97 -5.26 15.29 -3.97
C LYS A 97 -4.83 13.94 -3.45
N GLU A 98 -5.70 13.30 -2.67
CA GLU A 98 -5.48 11.93 -2.21
C GLU A 98 -5.77 10.91 -3.34
N GLU A 99 -6.76 11.20 -4.19
CA GLU A 99 -7.24 10.32 -5.24
C GLU A 99 -6.59 10.60 -6.62
N VAL A 100 -5.26 10.66 -6.66
CA VAL A 100 -4.50 10.98 -7.89
C VAL A 100 -4.87 10.05 -9.06
N GLY A 101 -5.13 8.77 -8.77
CA GLY A 101 -5.56 7.80 -9.77
C GLY A 101 -6.92 8.12 -10.44
N LEU A 102 -7.86 8.69 -9.68
CA LEU A 102 -9.15 9.14 -10.23
C LEU A 102 -8.99 10.40 -11.08
N VAL A 103 -8.19 11.36 -10.60
CA VAL A 103 -7.88 12.59 -11.34
C VAL A 103 -7.25 12.25 -12.68
N ALA A 104 -6.24 11.37 -12.67
CA ALA A 104 -5.60 10.90 -13.91
C ALA A 104 -6.59 10.16 -14.82
N ALA A 105 -7.46 9.30 -14.27
CA ALA A 105 -8.46 8.60 -15.07
C ALA A 105 -9.48 9.55 -15.73
N ARG A 106 -9.92 10.61 -15.01
CA ARG A 106 -10.79 11.65 -15.57
C ARG A 106 -10.10 12.44 -16.68
N SER A 107 -8.81 12.74 -16.49
CA SER A 107 -8.01 13.45 -17.48
C SER A 107 -7.79 12.62 -18.76
N ILE A 108 -7.58 11.29 -18.63
CA ILE A 108 -7.36 10.39 -19.78
C ILE A 108 -8.66 10.01 -20.50
N PHE A 109 -9.72 9.67 -19.75
CA PHE A 109 -10.94 9.06 -20.30
C PHE A 109 -12.19 9.95 -20.22
N GLY A 110 -12.06 11.19 -19.73
CA GLY A 110 -13.19 12.06 -19.41
C GLY A 110 -13.93 11.67 -18.12
N GLU A 111 -14.98 12.41 -17.77
CA GLU A 111 -15.69 12.24 -16.48
C GLU A 111 -16.32 10.84 -16.33
N GLU A 112 -16.96 10.34 -17.38
CA GLU A 112 -17.60 9.01 -17.37
C GLU A 112 -16.58 7.87 -17.29
N GLY A 113 -15.47 7.95 -18.04
CA GLY A 113 -14.39 6.97 -17.95
C GLY A 113 -13.65 7.01 -16.61
N GLY A 114 -13.49 8.21 -16.05
CA GLY A 114 -12.99 8.42 -14.70
C GLY A 114 -13.86 7.74 -13.64
N ARG A 115 -15.19 7.87 -13.72
CA ARG A 115 -16.14 7.20 -12.82
C ARG A 115 -16.05 5.68 -12.89
N ILE A 116 -15.97 5.11 -14.10
CA ILE A 116 -15.82 3.66 -14.28
C ILE A 116 -14.50 3.19 -13.65
N MET A 117 -13.40 3.89 -13.93
CA MET A 117 -12.09 3.54 -13.36
C MET A 117 -12.08 3.70 -11.84
N GLY A 118 -12.68 4.76 -11.30
CA GLY A 118 -12.88 4.95 -9.87
C GLY A 118 -13.63 3.78 -9.24
N GLY A 119 -14.71 3.32 -9.88
CA GLY A 119 -15.44 2.12 -9.47
C GLY A 119 -14.56 0.86 -9.43
N LEU A 120 -13.73 0.65 -10.45
CA LEU A 120 -12.79 -0.48 -10.47
C LEU A 120 -11.75 -0.39 -9.34
N ILE A 121 -11.23 0.81 -9.07
CA ILE A 121 -10.31 1.06 -7.94
C ILE A 121 -11.03 0.75 -6.62
N CYS A 122 -12.26 1.23 -6.43
CA CYS A 122 -13.06 0.94 -5.23
C CYS A 122 -13.27 -0.56 -5.03
N VAL A 123 -13.61 -1.32 -6.09
CA VAL A 123 -13.74 -2.79 -6.01
C VAL A 123 -12.43 -3.45 -5.56
N GLY A 124 -11.30 -2.99 -6.11
CA GLY A 124 -9.97 -3.46 -5.69
C GLY A 124 -9.68 -3.17 -4.22
N LEU A 125 -9.99 -1.95 -3.76
CA LEU A 125 -9.83 -1.55 -2.36
C LEU A 125 -10.71 -2.38 -1.42
N VAL A 126 -11.98 -2.61 -1.77
CA VAL A 126 -12.89 -3.45 -0.98
C VAL A 126 -12.37 -4.89 -0.90
N SER A 127 -11.83 -5.44 -1.99
CA SER A 127 -11.22 -6.77 -1.98
C SER A 127 -10.01 -6.84 -1.06
N ALA A 128 -9.11 -5.85 -1.12
CA ALA A 128 -7.94 -5.77 -0.25
C ALA A 128 -8.32 -5.60 1.23
N LEU A 129 -9.28 -4.73 1.52
CA LEU A 129 -9.83 -4.54 2.87
C LEU A 129 -10.42 -5.83 3.41
N SER A 130 -11.20 -6.55 2.59
CA SER A 130 -11.76 -7.84 2.98
C SER A 130 -10.67 -8.84 3.38
N ALA A 131 -9.61 -8.98 2.58
CA ALA A 131 -8.48 -9.86 2.91
C ALA A 131 -7.79 -9.45 4.23
N MET A 132 -7.59 -8.16 4.45
CA MET A 132 -6.96 -7.60 5.66
C MET A 132 -7.84 -7.77 6.91
N THR A 133 -9.16 -7.65 6.79
CA THR A 133 -10.12 -7.91 7.89
C THR A 133 -10.06 -9.37 8.33
N TRP A 134 -9.73 -10.31 7.44
CA TRP A 134 -9.54 -11.71 7.79
C TRP A 134 -8.14 -12.02 8.35
N ALA A 135 -7.09 -11.39 7.82
CA ALA A 135 -5.72 -11.65 8.24
C ALA A 135 -5.38 -11.01 9.60
N GLY A 136 -5.79 -9.76 9.83
CA GLY A 136 -5.44 -8.99 11.02
C GLY A 136 -5.81 -9.66 12.37
N PRO A 137 -7.03 -10.19 12.54
CA PRO A 137 -7.43 -10.79 13.81
C PRO A 137 -6.66 -12.07 14.14
N ARG A 138 -6.14 -12.77 13.13
CA ARG A 138 -5.33 -13.99 13.33
C ARG A 138 -3.97 -13.68 13.94
N VAL A 139 -3.39 -12.51 13.62
CA VAL A 139 -2.15 -12.04 14.25
C VAL A 139 -2.39 -11.74 15.72
N ALA A 140 -3.45 -11.00 16.03
CA ALA A 140 -3.82 -10.70 17.43
C ALA A 140 -4.18 -11.99 18.22
N GLN A 141 -4.79 -12.97 17.57
CA GLN A 141 -5.04 -14.28 18.16
C GLN A 141 -3.73 -15.03 18.47
N ALA A 142 -2.77 -15.07 17.53
CA ALA A 142 -1.47 -15.71 17.77
C ALA A 142 -0.73 -15.09 18.96
N ILE A 143 -0.75 -13.76 19.08
CA ILE A 143 -0.22 -13.05 20.26
C ILE A 143 -0.95 -13.48 21.54
N GLY A 144 -2.28 -13.67 21.49
CA GLY A 144 -3.04 -14.17 22.63
C GLY A 144 -2.74 -15.64 22.99
N ASP A 145 -2.35 -16.46 22.02
CA ASP A 145 -1.95 -17.85 22.23
C ASP A 145 -0.56 -17.90 22.92
N ASP A 146 0.35 -16.98 22.60
CA ASP A 146 1.70 -16.91 23.16
C ASP A 146 1.77 -16.23 24.54
N TYR A 147 0.97 -15.17 24.77
CA TYR A 147 1.04 -14.35 25.98
C TYR A 147 -0.16 -14.52 26.90
N ARG A 148 0.08 -15.01 28.12
CA ARG A 148 -0.98 -15.29 29.12
C ARG A 148 -1.82 -14.05 29.50
N ALA A 149 -1.26 -12.85 29.46
CA ALA A 149 -1.96 -11.60 29.73
C ALA A 149 -2.96 -11.20 28.62
N LEU A 150 -2.71 -11.64 27.38
CA LEU A 150 -3.51 -11.32 26.20
C LEU A 150 -4.38 -12.50 25.74
N ARG A 151 -4.50 -13.55 26.58
CA ARG A 151 -5.23 -14.79 26.27
C ARG A 151 -6.70 -14.59 25.88
N TRP A 152 -7.30 -13.46 26.27
CA TRP A 152 -8.65 -13.10 25.87
C TRP A 152 -8.78 -12.88 24.35
N LEU A 153 -7.71 -12.45 23.66
CA LEU A 153 -7.67 -12.31 22.18
C LEU A 153 -7.66 -13.67 21.46
N ALA A 154 -7.15 -14.72 22.12
CA ALA A 154 -7.09 -16.07 21.56
C ALA A 154 -8.41 -16.86 21.65
N PHE A 155 -9.42 -16.33 22.35
CA PHE A 155 -10.70 -17.02 22.49
C PHE A 155 -11.42 -17.16 21.15
N LYS A 156 -11.69 -18.41 20.75
CA LYS A 156 -12.32 -18.77 19.47
C LYS A 156 -13.80 -19.10 19.67
N SER A 157 -14.64 -18.68 18.73
CA SER A 157 -16.03 -19.16 18.65
C SER A 157 -16.09 -20.62 18.21
N ARG A 158 -17.29 -21.22 18.23
CA ARG A 158 -17.53 -22.58 17.70
C ARG A 158 -17.12 -22.75 16.22
N ALA A 159 -17.03 -21.66 15.46
CA ALA A 159 -16.59 -21.65 14.06
C ALA A 159 -15.08 -21.43 13.90
N GLY A 160 -14.30 -21.41 14.99
CA GLY A 160 -12.84 -21.19 14.95
C GLY A 160 -12.42 -19.72 14.75
N ILE A 161 -13.35 -18.78 14.84
CA ILE A 161 -13.11 -17.34 14.62
C ILE A 161 -12.72 -16.67 15.94
N PRO A 162 -11.62 -15.92 16.02
CA PRO A 162 -11.21 -15.21 17.25
C PRO A 162 -12.03 -13.93 17.45
N VAL A 163 -13.21 -14.05 18.07
CA VAL A 163 -14.21 -12.96 18.14
C VAL A 163 -13.67 -11.71 18.82
N TRP A 164 -12.97 -11.85 19.95
CA TRP A 164 -12.42 -10.71 20.67
C TRP A 164 -11.30 -10.01 19.90
N ALA A 165 -10.48 -10.74 19.15
CA ALA A 165 -9.48 -10.15 18.26
C ALA A 165 -10.13 -9.34 17.13
N VAL A 166 -11.22 -9.85 16.54
CA VAL A 166 -11.98 -9.13 15.51
C VAL A 166 -12.60 -7.85 16.08
N LEU A 167 -13.26 -7.93 17.25
CA LEU A 167 -13.87 -6.79 17.90
C LEU A 167 -12.84 -5.74 18.30
N TRP A 168 -11.70 -6.18 18.85
CA TRP A 168 -10.59 -5.29 19.20
C TRP A 168 -10.05 -4.55 17.99
N GLN A 169 -9.71 -5.27 16.91
CA GLN A 169 -9.25 -4.65 15.66
C GLN A 169 -10.28 -3.65 15.13
N THR A 170 -11.56 -4.03 15.13
CA THR A 170 -12.64 -3.18 14.63
C THR A 170 -12.78 -1.91 15.46
N ALA A 171 -12.68 -2.02 16.79
CA ALA A 171 -12.71 -0.87 17.68
C ALA A 171 -11.54 0.10 17.43
N VAL A 172 -10.32 -0.43 17.25
CA VAL A 172 -9.14 0.39 16.91
C VAL A 172 -9.32 1.10 15.58
N VAL A 173 -9.83 0.40 14.56
CA VAL A 173 -10.11 0.99 13.24
C VAL A 173 -11.13 2.12 13.34
N TYR A 174 -12.25 1.90 14.05
CA TYR A 174 -13.25 2.96 14.24
C TYR A 174 -12.68 4.16 15.00
N LEU A 175 -11.91 3.93 16.06
CA LEU A 175 -11.26 5.01 16.81
C LEU A 175 -10.36 5.85 15.91
N LEU A 176 -9.53 5.19 15.09
CA LEU A 176 -8.64 5.88 14.15
C LEU A 176 -9.42 6.64 13.07
N LEU A 177 -10.51 6.08 12.54
CA LEU A 177 -11.36 6.75 11.57
C LEU A 177 -11.99 8.04 12.10
N PHE A 178 -12.36 8.09 13.39
CA PHE A 178 -12.93 9.31 13.99
C PHE A 178 -11.88 10.33 14.42
N THR A 179 -10.65 9.90 14.70
CA THR A 179 -9.65 10.76 15.36
C THR A 179 -8.53 11.22 14.44
N SER A 180 -8.20 10.44 13.40
CA SER A 180 -6.96 10.62 12.62
C SER A 180 -7.23 10.94 11.16
N THR A 181 -6.40 11.80 10.58
CA THR A 181 -6.38 12.04 9.12
C THR A 181 -5.70 10.88 8.41
N PHE A 182 -5.95 10.73 7.10
CA PHE A 182 -5.31 9.69 6.28
C PHE A 182 -3.78 9.71 6.40
N GLN A 183 -3.17 10.90 6.29
CA GLN A 183 -1.73 11.08 6.43
C GLN A 183 -1.21 10.65 7.81
N ALA A 184 -1.93 11.00 8.89
CA ALA A 184 -1.53 10.60 10.25
C ALA A 184 -1.59 9.07 10.44
N VAL A 185 -2.62 8.43 9.89
CA VAL A 185 -2.75 6.95 9.94
C VAL A 185 -1.56 6.28 9.23
N LEU A 186 -1.14 6.78 8.07
CA LEU A 186 0.02 6.25 7.36
C LEU A 186 1.30 6.35 8.19
N VAL A 187 1.55 7.51 8.79
CA VAL A 187 2.72 7.73 9.66
C VAL A 187 2.71 6.79 10.87
N TYR A 188 1.53 6.56 11.48
CA TYR A 188 1.42 5.62 12.60
C TYR A 188 1.73 4.18 12.17
N ILE A 189 1.25 3.75 11.01
CA ILE A 189 1.53 2.40 10.50
C ILE A 189 3.03 2.22 10.26
N GLU A 190 3.69 3.19 9.62
CA GLU A 190 5.13 3.09 9.35
C GLU A 190 5.96 3.08 10.61
N LEU A 191 5.64 3.94 11.58
CA LEU A 191 6.33 3.97 12.86
C LEU A 191 6.20 2.62 13.59
N LEU A 192 5.01 2.01 13.57
CA LEU A 192 4.77 0.70 14.15
C LEU A 192 5.53 -0.41 13.41
N LEU A 193 5.56 -0.38 12.08
CA LEU A 193 6.29 -1.35 11.26
C LEU A 193 7.80 -1.26 11.48
N LEU A 194 8.35 -0.04 11.53
CA LEU A 194 9.77 0.20 11.80
C LEU A 194 10.15 -0.25 13.21
N LEU A 195 9.32 0.06 14.21
CA LEU A 195 9.52 -0.40 15.57
C LEU A 195 9.48 -1.93 15.67
N SER A 196 8.51 -2.57 15.01
CA SER A 196 8.41 -4.03 14.97
C SER A 196 9.62 -4.66 14.30
N ALA A 197 10.12 -4.09 13.20
CA ALA A 197 11.32 -4.56 12.54
C ALA A 197 12.56 -4.43 13.44
N LEU A 198 12.70 -3.31 14.14
CA LEU A 198 13.79 -3.08 15.10
C LEU A 198 13.78 -4.12 16.22
N LEU A 199 12.61 -4.36 16.84
CA LEU A 199 12.44 -5.34 17.91
C LEU A 199 12.63 -6.79 17.44
N THR A 200 12.46 -7.09 16.15
CA THR A 200 12.67 -8.43 15.60
C THR A 200 14.16 -8.74 15.39
N VAL A 201 14.98 -7.70 15.18
CA VAL A 201 16.43 -7.84 14.94
C VAL A 201 17.23 -7.78 16.25
N ALA A 202 16.69 -7.15 17.30
CA ALA A 202 17.29 -7.06 18.63
C ALA A 202 17.09 -8.35 19.44
#